data_AF-A0A8T3Q0M2-F1
#
_entry.id   AF-A0A8T3Q0M2-F1
#
_cell.length_a   1.000
_cell.length_b   1.000
_cell.length_c   1.000
_cell.angle_alpha   90.00
_cell.angle_beta   90.00
_cell.angle_gamma   90.00
#
_symmetry.space_group_name_H-M   'P 1'
#
loop_
_entity.id
_entity.type
_entity.pdbx_description
1 polymer ?
#
loop_
_entity_poly.entity_id
_entity_poly.type
_entity_poly.pdbx_seq_one_letter_code
_entity_poly.pdbx_strand_id
1 'polypeptide(L)'
;MSASKRPSTSSLRRYLTSRPYIAVADVRRRFGLDPEAMSVVSRNGTTAYVGLPEREASKLQDLWQRDEVGVELSVEVHAPVVIGIYPMRIARFVIGHPANGNGTAYQPHREPAAEEPAHE
;
A
#
# COMPACT_ATOMS: atom_id res chain seq x y z
N MET A 1 23.59 11.33 -14.07
CA MET A 1 22.41 12.00 -13.47
C MET A 1 21.19 11.14 -13.75
N SER A 2 20.73 10.36 -12.76
CA SER A 2 19.60 9.46 -12.97
C SER A 2 18.32 10.28 -13.04
N ALA A 3 17.68 10.32 -14.21
CA ALA A 3 16.41 10.99 -14.38
C ALA A 3 15.40 10.34 -13.43
N SER A 4 15.08 11.01 -12.32
CA SER A 4 14.06 10.54 -11.38
C SER A 4 12.75 10.39 -12.15
N LYS A 5 12.41 9.13 -12.50
CA LYS A 5 11.20 8.81 -13.26
C LYS A 5 10.02 9.17 -12.38
N ARG A 6 9.44 10.34 -12.67
CA ARG A 6 8.27 10.89 -11.99
C ARG A 6 7.19 9.82 -11.87
N PRO A 7 6.59 9.61 -10.69
CA PRO A 7 5.56 8.59 -10.53
C PRO A 7 4.32 8.93 -11.36
N SER A 8 3.88 8.00 -12.20
CA SER A 8 2.54 8.09 -12.80
C SER A 8 1.46 7.93 -11.73
N THR A 9 0.30 8.54 -11.93
CA THR A 9 -0.85 8.43 -11.01
C THR A 9 -1.28 6.98 -10.77
N SER A 10 -1.23 6.15 -11.81
CA SER A 10 -1.50 4.71 -11.71
C SER A 10 -0.48 3.98 -10.84
N SER A 11 0.79 4.38 -10.87
CA SER A 11 1.85 3.75 -10.08
C SER A 11 1.71 4.03 -8.59
N LEU A 12 1.35 5.26 -8.19
CA LEU A 12 1.13 5.61 -6.79
C LEU A 12 -0.04 4.83 -6.20
N ARG A 13 -1.21 4.88 -6.85
CA ARG A 13 -2.40 4.12 -6.41
C ARG A 13 -2.12 2.61 -6.31
N ARG A 14 -1.45 2.05 -7.33
CA ARG A 14 -1.07 0.64 -7.33
C ARG A 14 -0.16 0.32 -6.15
N TYR A 15 0.79 1.20 -5.83
CA TYR A 15 1.66 0.99 -4.67
C TYR A 15 0.88 1.05 -3.36
N LEU A 16 0.10 2.11 -3.13
CA LEU A 16 -0.68 2.30 -1.90
C LEU A 16 -1.66 1.17 -1.59
N THR A 17 -2.08 0.43 -2.62
CA THR A 17 -3.03 -0.68 -2.50
C THR A 17 -2.38 -2.07 -2.67
N SER A 18 -1.04 -2.14 -2.70
CA SER A 18 -0.27 -3.38 -2.88
C SER A 18 0.09 -4.09 -1.57
N ARG A 19 -0.03 -3.41 -0.44
CA ARG A 19 0.35 -3.91 0.89
C ARG A 19 -0.71 -3.54 1.92
N PRO A 20 -0.81 -4.27 3.04
CA PRO A 20 -1.75 -3.95 4.12
C PRO A 20 -1.49 -2.59 4.77
N TYR A 21 -0.23 -2.15 4.76
CA TYR A 21 0.18 -0.89 5.37
C TYR A 21 1.44 -0.34 4.70
N ILE A 22 1.50 0.98 4.52
CA ILE A 22 2.64 1.69 3.96
C ILE A 22 2.86 2.96 4.76
N ALA A 23 4.05 3.12 5.34
CA ALA A 23 4.45 4.37 5.98
C ALA A 23 4.68 5.47 4.92
N VAL A 24 4.38 6.72 5.27
CA VAL A 24 4.62 7.87 4.36
C VAL A 24 6.10 7.94 3.95
N ALA A 25 7.02 7.64 4.86
CA ALA A 25 8.45 7.58 4.57
C ALA A 25 8.80 6.57 3.45
N ASP A 26 8.10 5.45 3.37
CA ASP A 26 8.31 4.44 2.34
C ASP A 26 7.79 4.89 0.97
N VAL A 27 6.68 5.65 0.94
CA VAL A 27 6.19 6.28 -0.30
C VAL A 27 7.25 7.22 -0.85
N ARG A 28 7.80 8.08 0.01
CA ARG A 28 8.82 9.07 -0.36
C ARG A 28 10.07 8.39 -0.92
N ARG A 29 10.59 7.39 -0.19
CA ARG A 29 11.76 6.61 -0.59
C ARG A 29 11.55 5.91 -1.92
N ARG A 30 10.40 5.24 -2.09
CA ARG A 30 10.10 4.45 -3.31
C ARG A 30 10.03 5.31 -4.56
N PHE A 31 9.50 6.52 -4.44
CA PHE A 31 9.25 7.40 -5.57
C PHE A 31 10.27 8.52 -5.73
N GLY A 32 11.30 8.57 -4.87
CA GLY A 32 12.33 9.61 -4.89
C GLY A 32 11.75 11.01 -4.67
N LEU A 33 10.81 11.14 -3.74
CA LEU A 33 10.14 12.40 -3.41
C LEU A 33 10.97 13.21 -2.42
N ASP A 34 10.78 14.52 -2.44
CA ASP A 34 11.48 15.48 -1.60
C ASP A 34 11.36 15.18 -0.08
N PRO A 35 12.50 15.01 0.64
CA PRO A 35 12.82 15.62 1.93
C PRO A 35 11.73 16.18 2.82
N GLU A 36 11.42 17.39 2.44
CA GLU A 36 10.87 18.43 3.29
C GLU A 36 9.49 18.83 2.77
N ALA A 37 9.05 18.22 1.68
CA ALA A 37 7.75 18.48 1.10
C ALA A 37 6.63 18.05 2.06
N MET A 38 5.73 18.99 2.33
CA MET A 38 4.56 18.79 3.15
C MET A 38 3.36 19.45 2.49
N SER A 39 2.24 18.76 2.53
CA SER A 39 0.95 19.23 2.01
C SER A 39 -0.16 18.88 2.98
N VAL A 40 -1.36 19.38 2.68
CA VAL A 40 -2.54 19.19 3.53
C VAL A 40 -3.57 18.36 2.76
N VAL A 41 -4.18 17.41 3.47
CA VAL A 41 -5.34 16.64 3.00
C VAL A 41 -6.50 16.83 3.97
N SER A 42 -7.73 16.83 3.48
CA SER A 42 -8.92 17.02 4.29
C SER A 42 -10.06 16.08 3.92
N ARG A 43 -10.75 15.56 4.92
CA ARG A 43 -11.93 14.70 4.74
C ARG A 43 -12.88 14.86 5.91
N ASN A 44 -14.17 15.01 5.62
CA ASN A 44 -15.24 15.06 6.64
C ASN A 44 -14.93 16.06 7.78
N GLY A 45 -14.40 17.24 7.45
CA GLY A 45 -14.02 18.26 8.43
C GLY A 45 -12.69 18.01 9.17
N THR A 46 -12.04 16.87 8.95
CA THR A 46 -10.70 16.59 9.47
C THR A 46 -9.66 17.07 8.47
N THR A 47 -8.77 17.96 8.90
CA THR A 47 -7.61 18.42 8.12
C THR A 47 -6.35 17.80 8.70
N ALA A 48 -5.54 17.15 7.86
CA ALA A 48 -4.32 16.48 8.26
C ALA A 48 -3.14 16.86 7.36
N TYR A 49 -1.96 16.93 7.97
CA TYR A 49 -0.69 17.21 7.30
C TYR A 49 -0.07 15.90 6.83
N VAL A 50 0.48 15.89 5.63
CA VAL A 50 1.16 14.72 5.06
C VAL A 50 2.50 15.14 4.49
N GLY A 51 3.55 14.38 4.80
CA GLY A 51 4.90 14.58 4.25
C GLY A 51 5.01 14.13 2.79
N LEU A 52 4.10 14.57 1.93
CA LEU A 52 4.13 14.32 0.49
C LEU A 52 4.04 15.66 -0.25
N PRO A 53 4.69 15.81 -1.41
CA PRO A 53 4.47 16.96 -2.28
C PRO A 53 3.02 17.06 -2.74
N GLU A 54 2.59 18.29 -3.07
CA GLU A 54 1.21 18.62 -3.42
C GLU A 54 0.58 17.66 -4.41
N ARG A 55 1.29 17.33 -5.49
CA ARG A 55 0.79 16.43 -6.53
C ARG A 55 0.48 15.02 -6.02
N GLU A 56 1.31 14.47 -5.14
CA GLU A 56 1.10 13.14 -4.55
C GLU A 56 0.06 13.20 -3.44
N ALA A 57 0.03 14.30 -2.67
CA ALA A 57 -0.99 14.57 -1.67
C ALA A 57 -2.39 14.69 -2.29
N SER A 58 -2.56 15.39 -3.42
CA SER A 58 -3.86 15.47 -4.12
C SER A 58 -4.36 14.09 -4.59
N LYS A 59 -3.45 13.18 -4.93
CA LYS A 59 -3.85 11.80 -5.30
C LYS A 59 -4.25 10.99 -4.08
N LEU A 60 -3.52 11.15 -2.99
CA LEU A 60 -3.91 10.54 -1.71
C LEU A 60 -5.29 11.06 -1.28
N GLN A 61 -5.51 12.37 -1.40
CA GLN A 61 -6.77 13.04 -1.15
C GLN A 61 -7.92 12.41 -1.95
N ASP A 62 -7.76 12.23 -3.26
CA ASP A 62 -8.76 11.60 -4.13
C ASP A 62 -9.10 10.17 -3.69
N LEU A 63 -8.08 9.38 -3.35
CA LEU A 63 -8.27 7.99 -2.90
C LEU A 63 -8.93 7.92 -1.52
N TRP A 64 -8.59 8.85 -0.64
CA TRP A 64 -9.15 8.91 0.71
C TRP A 64 -10.61 9.37 0.70
N GLN A 65 -10.97 10.31 -0.19
CA GLN A 65 -12.36 10.71 -0.42
C GLN A 65 -13.24 9.59 -0.99
N ARG A 66 -12.66 8.69 -1.78
CA ARG A 66 -13.37 7.57 -2.43
C ARG A 66 -13.42 6.30 -1.59
N ASP A 67 -12.99 6.35 -0.32
CA ASP A 67 -12.91 5.18 0.56
C ASP A 67 -12.06 4.03 -0.01
N GLU A 68 -11.07 4.34 -0.84
CA GLU A 68 -10.15 3.34 -1.37
C GLU A 68 -9.00 3.05 -0.40
N VAL A 69 -8.57 4.07 0.33
CA VAL A 69 -7.51 4.02 1.34
C VAL A 69 -7.95 4.77 2.60
N GLY A 70 -7.47 4.31 3.74
CA GLY A 70 -7.47 5.04 5.00
C GLY A 70 -6.08 5.60 5.29
N VAL A 71 -6.03 6.55 6.22
CA VAL A 71 -4.80 7.14 6.73
C VAL A 71 -4.68 6.85 8.22
N GLU A 72 -3.46 6.63 8.68
CA GLU A 72 -3.12 6.60 10.10
C GLU A 72 -2.56 7.96 10.50
N LEU A 73 -3.08 8.50 11.59
CA LEU A 73 -2.64 9.77 12.16
C LEU A 73 -1.69 9.51 13.34
N SER A 74 -0.66 10.34 13.47
CA SER A 74 0.23 10.32 14.62
C SER A 74 -0.53 10.66 15.90
N VAL A 75 -0.22 9.92 16.96
CA VAL A 75 -0.68 10.18 18.33
C VAL A 75 0.35 10.96 19.15
N GLU A 76 1.56 11.15 18.63
CA GLU A 76 2.68 11.78 19.35
C GLU A 76 2.66 13.31 19.25
N VAL A 77 1.90 13.86 18.29
CA VAL A 77 1.83 15.30 18.03
C VAL A 77 0.39 15.80 18.10
N HIS A 78 0.21 17.03 18.59
CA HIS A 78 -1.11 17.65 18.71
C HIS A 78 -1.75 17.98 17.36
N ALA A 79 -0.96 18.11 16.30
CA ALA A 79 -1.46 18.31 14.94
C ALA A 79 -1.80 16.96 14.28
N PRO A 80 -2.92 16.83 13.54
CA PRO A 80 -3.21 15.62 12.79
C PRO A 80 -2.17 15.42 11.67
N VAL A 81 -1.22 14.50 11.88
CA VAL A 81 -0.16 14.20 10.90
C VAL A 81 -0.33 12.79 10.38
N VAL A 82 -0.42 12.62 9.07
CA VAL A 82 -0.49 11.31 8.41
C VAL A 82 0.88 10.64 8.48
N ILE A 83 0.96 9.49 9.15
CA ILE A 83 2.17 8.67 9.27
C ILE A 83 2.11 7.39 8.42
N GLY A 84 0.89 6.91 8.15
CA GLY A 84 0.64 5.66 7.46
C GLY A 84 -0.56 5.71 6.52
N ILE A 85 -0.57 4.80 5.55
CA ILE A 85 -1.64 4.63 4.58
C ILE A 85 -1.95 3.14 4.48
N TYR A 86 -3.24 2.79 4.50
CA TYR A 86 -3.70 1.41 4.37
C TYR A 86 -4.89 1.32 3.41
N PRO A 87 -5.01 0.25 2.61
CA PRO A 87 -6.16 0.06 1.73
C PRO A 87 -7.40 -0.35 2.51
N MET A 88 -8.56 0.25 2.21
CA MET A 88 -9.82 -0.08 2.89
C MET A 88 -10.43 -1.41 2.42
N ARG A 89 -10.05 -1.89 1.23
CA ARG A 89 -10.47 -3.21 0.71
C ARG A 89 -9.48 -4.29 1.16
N ILE A 90 -9.55 -4.63 2.45
CA ILE A 90 -8.61 -5.54 3.13
C ILE A 90 -8.81 -7.01 2.73
N ALA A 91 -9.96 -7.40 2.14
CA ALA A 91 -10.24 -8.80 1.78
C ALA A 91 -9.12 -9.49 0.97
N ARG A 92 -8.40 -8.73 0.12
CA ARG A 92 -7.25 -9.21 -0.66
C ARG A 92 -6.01 -9.58 0.18
N PHE A 93 -5.95 -9.16 1.44
CA PHE A 93 -4.85 -9.38 2.38
C PHE A 93 -5.23 -10.29 3.55
N VAL A 94 -6.53 -10.41 3.86
CA VAL A 94 -7.06 -11.23 4.98
C VAL A 94 -7.43 -12.64 4.51
N ILE A 95 -7.96 -12.79 3.30
CA ILE A 95 -8.29 -14.09 2.74
C ILE A 95 -7.09 -14.49 1.89
N GLY A 96 -6.30 -15.47 2.34
CA GLY A 96 -5.21 -16.04 1.57
C GLY A 96 -5.74 -16.60 0.26
N HIS A 97 -5.73 -15.81 -0.81
CA HIS A 97 -6.05 -16.22 -2.17
C HIS A 97 -5.13 -15.49 -3.15
N PRO A 98 -4.70 -16.18 -4.21
CA PRO A 98 -3.47 -15.89 -4.91
C PRO A 98 -3.58 -14.57 -5.67
N ALA A 99 -2.57 -13.72 -5.49
CA ALA A 99 -2.41 -12.51 -6.28
C ALA A 99 -2.40 -12.89 -7.77
N ASN A 100 -3.31 -12.28 -8.51
CA ASN A 100 -3.43 -12.43 -9.95
C ASN A 100 -2.09 -12.01 -10.63
N GLY A 101 -1.39 -12.99 -11.20
CA GLY A 101 -0.32 -12.85 -12.22
C GLY A 101 1.10 -12.53 -11.72
N ASN A 102 2.02 -13.49 -11.98
CA ASN A 102 3.50 -13.41 -11.93
C ASN A 102 4.28 -13.85 -10.67
N GLY A 103 3.73 -14.68 -9.79
CA GLY A 103 4.52 -15.41 -8.79
C GLY A 103 4.45 -16.92 -9.03
N THR A 104 5.61 -17.57 -9.16
CA THR A 104 5.79 -19.02 -9.18
C THR A 104 4.86 -19.71 -8.19
N ALA A 105 3.96 -20.56 -8.70
CA ALA A 105 3.08 -21.37 -7.89
C ALA A 105 3.93 -22.30 -7.01
N TYR A 106 3.81 -22.16 -5.69
CA TYR A 106 4.30 -23.17 -4.76
C TYR A 106 3.43 -24.42 -4.96
N GLN A 107 3.96 -25.44 -5.63
CA GLN A 107 3.36 -26.77 -5.65
C GLN A 107 3.63 -27.41 -4.29
N PRO A 108 2.61 -27.68 -3.44
CA PRO A 108 2.84 -28.51 -2.28
C PRO A 108 3.27 -29.89 -2.79
N HIS A 109 4.40 -30.38 -2.27
CA HIS A 109 4.89 -31.72 -2.53
C HIS A 109 3.73 -32.72 -2.32
N ARG A 110 3.28 -33.36 -3.41
CA ARG A 110 2.51 -34.61 -3.28
C ARG A 110 3.44 -35.60 -2.60
N GLU A 111 3.13 -35.97 -1.36
CA GLU A 111 3.70 -37.17 -0.76
C GLU A 111 3.40 -38.35 -1.70
N PRO A 112 4.39 -39.19 -2.03
CA PRO A 112 4.16 -40.36 -2.85
C PRO A 112 3.19 -41.28 -2.10
N ALA A 113 2.11 -41.67 -2.78
CA ALA A 113 1.15 -42.64 -2.27
C ALA A 113 1.90 -43.92 -1.86
N ALA A 114 1.72 -44.34 -0.61
CA ALA A 114 2.24 -45.60 -0.12
C ALA A 114 1.68 -46.74 -1.00
N GLU A 115 2.56 -47.59 -1.52
CA GLU A 115 2.21 -48.83 -2.19
C GLU A 115 1.37 -49.70 -1.24
N GLU A 116 0.14 -50.01 -1.63
CA GLU A 116 -0.66 -51.05 -0.98
C GLU A 116 0.05 -52.40 -1.11
N PRO A 117 0.16 -53.21 -0.04
CA PRO A 117 0.77 -54.52 -0.14
C PRO A 117 -0.14 -55.46 -0.93
N ALA A 118 0.42 -56.08 -1.96
CA ALA A 118 -0.22 -57.14 -2.72
C ALA A 118 -0.61 -58.29 -1.78
N HIS A 119 -1.91 -58.57 -1.71
CA HIS A 119 -2.42 -59.82 -1.17
C HIS A 119 -3.04 -60.63 -2.30
N GLU A 120 -2.54 -61.88 -2.35
CA GLU A 120 -2.97 -63.06 -3.13
C GLU A 120 -2.33 -63.30 -4.50
#